data_AF-A0A5J6PIK7-F1
#
_entry.id   AF-A0A5J6PIK7-F1
#
_cell.length_a   1.000
_cell.length_b   1.000
_cell.length_c   1.000
_cell.angle_alpha   90.00
_cell.angle_beta   90.00
_cell.angle_gamma   90.00
#
_symmetry.space_group_name_H-M   'P 1'
#
loop_
_entity.id
_entity.type
_entity.pdbx_description
1 polymer ?
#
loop_
_entity_poly.entity_id
_entity_poly.type
_entity_poly.pdbx_seq_one_letter_code
_entity_poly.pdbx_strand_id
1 'polypeptide(L)'
;MWNPVRAVLCSNSLRGIKIIALSLMLVILSALPIMLISYFGDADANPVIASWLFAIGAMLGHVGFFVGVVLLIWDVYFAKKQ
;
A
#
# COMPACT_ATOMS: atom_id res chain seq x y z
N MET A 1 -9.56 12.19 16.12
CA MET A 1 -9.51 10.79 15.65
C MET A 1 -8.38 10.66 14.63
N TRP A 2 -7.31 9.97 14.98
CA TRP A 2 -6.10 9.86 14.17
C TRP A 2 -6.29 8.78 13.09
N ASN A 3 -6.78 9.16 11.91
CA ASN A 3 -6.87 8.25 10.77
C ASN A 3 -5.54 8.31 9.99
N PRO A 4 -4.74 7.23 9.93
CA PRO A 4 -3.43 7.23 9.27
C PRO A 4 -3.53 7.59 7.78
N VAL A 5 -4.61 7.20 7.10
CA VAL A 5 -4.88 7.60 5.69
C VAL A 5 -5.04 9.12 5.59
N ARG A 6 -5.79 9.72 6.52
CA ARG A 6 -6.01 11.17 6.56
C ARG A 6 -4.73 11.92 6.92
N ALA A 7 -3.88 11.35 7.77
CA ALA A 7 -2.57 11.92 8.10
C ALA A 7 -1.63 11.96 6.88
N VAL A 8 -1.59 10.88 6.08
CA VAL A 8 -0.80 10.84 4.83
C VAL A 8 -1.34 11.86 3.81
N LEU A 9 -2.66 11.91 3.62
CA LEU A 9 -3.30 12.83 2.67
C LEU A 9 -3.10 14.30 3.05
N CYS A 10 -3.21 14.64 4.34
CA CYS A 10 -3.00 15.99 4.87
C CYS A 10 -1.53 16.39 5.02
N SER A 11 -0.57 15.48 4.83
CA SER A 11 0.85 15.84 4.89
C SER A 11 1.24 16.80 3.76
N ASN A 12 2.21 17.68 4.00
CA ASN A 12 2.69 18.64 2.99
C ASN A 12 3.69 18.01 1.99
N SER A 13 3.63 16.68 1.83
CA SER A 13 4.54 15.91 0.98
C SER A 13 4.13 15.92 -0.50
N LEU A 14 5.09 15.62 -1.37
CA LEU A 14 4.89 15.47 -2.82
C LEU A 14 3.83 14.40 -3.12
N ARG A 15 3.07 14.59 -4.20
CA ARG A 15 1.95 13.70 -4.56
C ARG A 15 2.40 12.24 -4.72
N GLY A 16 3.57 12.03 -5.31
CA GLY A 16 4.15 10.69 -5.45
C GLY A 16 4.41 9.98 -4.12
N ILE A 17 4.91 10.69 -3.09
CA ILE A 17 5.18 10.13 -1.76
C ILE A 17 3.88 9.67 -1.09
N LYS A 18 2.79 10.45 -1.23
CA LYS A 18 1.48 10.09 -0.69
C LYS A 18 0.95 8.81 -1.33
N ILE A 19 1.08 8.67 -2.64
CA ILE A 19 0.63 7.49 -3.37
C ILE A 19 1.45 6.26 -2.99
N ILE A 20 2.77 6.40 -2.85
CA ILE A 20 3.65 5.33 -2.34
C ILE A 20 3.21 4.88 -0.95
N ALA A 21 3.01 5.82 -0.03
CA ALA A 21 2.62 5.53 1.34
C ALA A 21 1.25 4.83 1.41
N LEU A 22 0.25 5.32 0.65
CA LEU A 22 -1.07 4.69 0.58
C LEU A 22 -1.01 3.29 -0.04
N SER A 23 -0.15 3.08 -1.03
CA SER A 23 0.03 1.77 -1.66
C SER A 23 0.66 0.77 -0.70
N LEU A 24 1.67 1.18 0.07
CA LEU A 24 2.26 0.35 1.12
C LEU A 24 1.25 0.02 2.23
N MET A 25 0.42 0.98 2.64
CA MET A 25 -0.68 0.73 3.58
C MET A 25 -1.67 -0.30 3.05
N LEU A 26 -2.00 -0.26 1.75
CA LEU A 26 -2.90 -1.22 1.11
C LEU A 26 -2.30 -2.64 1.12
N VAL A 27 -1.00 -2.78 0.82
CA VAL A 27 -0.32 -4.08 0.88
C VAL A 27 -0.37 -4.65 2.29
N ILE A 28 -0.04 -3.84 3.30
CA ILE A 28 -0.10 -4.26 4.71
C ILE A 28 -1.52 -4.69 5.09
N LEU A 29 -2.53 -3.91 4.69
CA LEU A 29 -3.93 -4.23 4.95
C LEU A 29 -4.35 -5.55 4.28
N SER A 30 -3.85 -5.83 3.08
CA SER A 30 -4.10 -7.09 2.36
C SER A 30 -3.33 -8.28 2.91
N ALA A 31 -2.20 -8.06 3.56
CA ALA A 31 -1.38 -9.09 4.21
C ALA A 31 -1.93 -9.48 5.60
N LEU A 32 -2.64 -8.55 6.24
CA LEU A 32 -3.17 -8.70 7.60
C LEU A 32 -4.05 -9.96 7.76
N PRO A 33 -5.00 -10.27 6.86
CA PRO A 33 -5.82 -11.48 6.96
C PRO A 33 -5.01 -12.77 6.91
N ILE A 34 -4.01 -12.85 6.01
CA ILE A 34 -3.12 -14.02 5.96
C ILE A 34 -2.31 -14.13 7.24
N MET A 35 -1.70 -13.04 7.70
CA MET A 35 -0.92 -13.07 8.94
C MET A 35 -1.78 -13.50 10.13
N LEU A 36 -3.02 -13.03 10.21
CA LEU A 36 -3.93 -13.38 11.29
C LEU A 36 -4.31 -14.87 11.26
N ILE A 37 -4.62 -15.40 10.07
CA ILE A 37 -4.94 -16.82 9.90
C ILE A 37 -3.70 -17.70 10.12
N SER A 38 -2.52 -17.28 9.69
CA SER A 38 -1.28 -18.02 9.96
C SER A 38 -0.91 -18.04 11.45
N TYR A 39 -1.33 -17.04 12.23
CA TYR A 39 -1.03 -16.97 13.66
C TYR A 39 -2.08 -17.65 14.55
N PHE A 40 -3.38 -17.56 14.20
CA PHE A 40 -4.48 -18.14 14.99
C PHE A 40 -5.12 -19.39 14.37
N GLY A 41 -4.81 -19.69 13.12
CA GLY A 41 -5.43 -20.78 12.36
C GLY A 41 -4.84 -22.15 12.69
N ASP A 42 -5.66 -23.17 12.47
CA ASP A 42 -5.29 -24.58 12.61
C ASP A 42 -4.26 -24.98 11.55
N ALA A 43 -3.41 -25.97 11.85
CA ALA A 43 -2.29 -26.35 10.98
C ALA A 43 -2.74 -26.89 9.61
N ASP A 44 -3.97 -27.39 9.52
CA ASP A 44 -4.59 -27.92 8.29
C ASP A 44 -5.50 -26.90 7.57
N ALA A 45 -5.64 -25.68 8.10
CA ALA A 45 -6.39 -24.65 7.43
C ALA A 45 -5.61 -24.15 6.21
N ASN A 46 -6.06 -24.49 5.00
CA ASN A 46 -5.51 -23.93 3.76
C ASN A 46 -6.25 -22.64 3.39
N PRO A 47 -5.70 -21.44 3.67
CA PRO A 47 -6.47 -20.20 3.61
C PRO A 47 -6.44 -19.62 2.20
N VAL A 48 -6.89 -20.41 1.21
CA VAL A 48 -6.88 -20.07 -0.22
C VAL A 48 -7.46 -18.70 -0.49
N ILE A 49 -8.57 -18.36 0.17
CA ILE A 49 -9.26 -17.07 0.02
C ILE A 49 -8.38 -15.91 0.50
N ALA A 50 -7.68 -16.07 1.64
CA ALA A 50 -6.79 -15.06 2.16
C ALA A 50 -5.55 -14.89 1.27
N SER A 51 -4.99 -16.01 0.78
CA SER A 51 -3.90 -16.05 -0.21
C SER A 51 -4.23 -15.23 -1.46
N TRP A 52 -5.44 -15.40 -2.00
CA TRP A 52 -5.92 -14.62 -3.15
C TRP A 52 -6.12 -13.14 -2.84
N LEU A 53 -6.69 -12.82 -1.68
CA LEU A 53 -6.85 -11.44 -1.20
C LEU A 53 -5.50 -10.71 -1.10
N PHE A 54 -4.49 -11.37 -0.55
CA PHE A 54 -3.15 -10.82 -0.49
C PHE A 54 -2.51 -10.71 -1.87
N ALA A 55 -2.63 -11.72 -2.73
CA ALA A 55 -2.05 -11.67 -4.08
C ALA A 55 -2.61 -10.48 -4.88
N ILE A 56 -3.93 -10.28 -4.85
CA ILE A 56 -4.59 -9.16 -5.53
C ILE A 56 -4.20 -7.83 -4.88
N GLY A 57 -4.22 -7.75 -3.55
CA GLY A 57 -3.86 -6.54 -2.81
C GLY A 57 -2.40 -6.14 -3.00
N ALA A 58 -1.49 -7.12 -3.01
CA ALA A 58 -0.09 -6.94 -3.32
C ALA A 58 0.09 -6.46 -4.76
N MET A 59 -0.59 -7.07 -5.74
CA MET A 59 -0.52 -6.64 -7.14
C MET A 59 -0.97 -5.17 -7.28
N LEU A 60 -2.12 -4.80 -6.71
CA LEU A 60 -2.60 -3.41 -6.71
C LEU A 60 -1.62 -2.46 -6.02
N GLY A 61 -1.06 -2.87 -4.88
CA GLY A 61 -0.10 -2.09 -4.12
C GLY A 61 1.21 -1.85 -4.89
N HIS A 62 1.69 -2.84 -5.65
CA HIS A 62 2.87 -2.67 -6.51
C HIS A 62 2.58 -1.73 -7.70
N VAL A 63 1.39 -1.82 -8.30
CA VAL A 63 0.97 -0.87 -9.35
C VAL A 63 0.90 0.54 -8.79
N GLY A 64 0.30 0.73 -7.61
CA GLY A 64 0.22 2.02 -6.93
C GLY A 64 1.61 2.55 -6.55
N PHE A 65 2.50 1.69 -6.07
CA PHE A 65 3.89 2.05 -5.79
C PHE A 65 4.62 2.52 -7.06
N PHE A 66 4.48 1.80 -8.17
CA PHE A 66 5.08 2.17 -9.45
C PHE A 66 4.58 3.53 -9.93
N VAL A 67 3.27 3.76 -9.93
CA VAL A 67 2.67 5.05 -10.30
C VAL A 67 3.16 6.16 -9.36
N GLY A 68 3.23 5.90 -8.06
CA GLY A 68 3.73 6.86 -7.08
C GLY A 68 5.19 7.24 -7.29
N VAL A 69 6.06 6.29 -7.65
CA VAL A 69 7.46 6.53 -8.00
C VAL A 69 7.57 7.34 -9.29
N VAL A 70 6.82 6.99 -10.34
CA VAL A 70 6.81 7.76 -11.60
C VAL A 70 6.39 9.21 -11.36
N LEU A 71 5.34 9.43 -10.57
CA LEU A 71 4.88 10.78 -10.21
C LEU A 71 5.88 11.53 -9.33
N LEU A 72 6.56 10.85 -8.41
CA LEU A 72 7.61 11.44 -7.59
C LEU A 72 8.78 11.91 -8.46
N ILE A 73 9.24 11.06 -9.38
CA ILE A 73 10.29 11.40 -10.33
C ILE A 73 9.84 12.57 -11.20
N TRP A 74 8.62 12.53 -11.72
CA TRP A 74 8.07 13.63 -12.51
C TRP A 74 8.06 14.95 -11.73
N ASP A 75 7.54 14.98 -10.51
CA ASP A 75 7.52 16.17 -9.67
C ASP A 75 8.94 16.67 -9.37
N VAL A 76 9.89 15.78 -9.06
CA VAL A 76 11.27 16.17 -8.72
C VAL A 76 12.02 16.71 -9.95
N TYR A 77 11.82 16.13 -11.13
CA TYR A 77 12.53 16.53 -12.35
C TYR A 77 11.86 17.69 -13.09
N PHE A 78 10.53 17.77 -13.12
CA PHE A 78 9.79 18.80 -13.84
C PHE A 78 9.29 19.94 -12.95
N ALA A 79 8.90 19.69 -11.69
CA ALA A 79 8.41 20.76 -10.81
C ALA A 79 9.54 21.60 -10.18
N LYS A 80 10.80 21.14 -10.23
CA LYS A 80 11.97 21.93 -9.79
C LYS A 80 12.39 23.04 -10.79
N LYS A 81 11.60 23.26 -11.85
CA LYS A 81 11.84 24.31 -12.87
C LYS A 81 10.86 25.50 -12.80
N GLN A 82 10.08 25.65 -11.74
CA GLN A 82 9.33 26.90 -11.47
C GLN A 82 9.74 27.49 -10.13
#